data_AF-A0A1I8J3N8-F1
#
_entry.id   AF-A0A1I8J3N8-F1
#
_cell.length_a   1.000
_cell.length_b   1.000
_cell.length_c   1.000
_cell.angle_alpha   90.00
_cell.angle_beta   90.00
_cell.angle_gamma   90.00
#
_symmetry.space_group_name_H-M   'P 1'
#
loop_
_entity.id
_entity.type
_entity.pdbx_description
1 polymer ?
#
loop_
_entity_poly.entity_id
_entity_poly.type
_entity_poly.pdbx_seq_one_letter_code
_entity_poly.pdbx_strand_id
1 'polypeptide(L)'
;MLSFNGNCYAVSELRANVTSAMSSIRGDAQLASFSSMSEIRSLIAANTARLSVHPYRRPLSLSQPVRLGMFYSAADASALSLIRQDSGECGLKPVLGSEKFVDPGAVTGPCVTMNVDSSDRVVIESKSCSSQIPFLLKFPERGGSAEYNVDSCSARAVPWKVIEALQQKQTTKMHFIAYTDAPSVVARDSSDLI
;
A
#
# COMPACT_ATOMS: atom_id res chain seq x y z
N MET A 1 -12.17 -0.99 -18.63
CA MET A 1 -12.61 -1.18 -17.23
C MET A 1 -12.96 -2.64 -17.00
N LEU A 2 -12.65 -3.16 -15.81
CA LEU A 2 -13.02 -4.49 -15.31
C LEU A 2 -14.02 -4.32 -14.17
N SER A 3 -15.15 -5.04 -14.21
CA SER A 3 -16.04 -5.16 -13.05
C SER A 3 -15.63 -6.37 -12.23
N PHE A 4 -15.49 -6.19 -10.92
CA PHE A 4 -15.10 -7.23 -9.97
C PHE A 4 -15.55 -6.84 -8.56
N ASN A 5 -16.26 -7.74 -7.88
CA ASN A 5 -16.74 -7.56 -6.49
C ASN A 5 -17.45 -6.21 -6.24
N GLY A 6 -18.40 -5.83 -7.11
CA GLY A 6 -19.18 -4.61 -6.98
C GLY A 6 -18.41 -3.31 -7.24
N ASN A 7 -17.18 -3.43 -7.78
CA ASN A 7 -16.32 -2.31 -8.11
C ASN A 7 -15.85 -2.40 -9.57
N CYS A 8 -15.60 -1.23 -10.14
CA CYS A 8 -14.96 -1.05 -11.43
C CYS A 8 -13.49 -0.69 -11.25
N TYR A 9 -12.64 -1.31 -12.08
CA TYR A 9 -11.20 -1.12 -12.10
C TYR A 9 -10.75 -0.58 -13.46
N ALA A 10 -9.84 0.38 -13.44
CA ALA A 10 -9.23 0.95 -14.65
C ALA A 10 -7.76 1.27 -14.41
N VAL A 11 -6.91 1.08 -15.42
CA VAL A 11 -5.53 1.55 -15.38
C VAL A 11 -5.52 2.98 -15.92
N SER A 12 -4.87 3.90 -15.21
CA SER A 12 -4.74 5.28 -15.65
C SER A 12 -3.90 5.37 -16.93
N GLU A 13 -4.29 6.26 -17.84
CA GLU A 13 -3.44 6.67 -18.95
C GLU A 13 -2.34 7.64 -18.48
N LEU A 14 -2.65 8.45 -17.47
CA LEU A 14 -1.71 9.34 -16.81
C LEU A 14 -0.66 8.54 -16.04
N ARG A 15 0.60 8.92 -16.21
CA ARG A 15 1.71 8.50 -15.36
C ARG A 15 2.02 9.60 -14.36
N ALA A 16 2.00 9.28 -13.08
CA ALA A 16 2.16 10.27 -12.02
C ALA A 16 2.91 9.68 -10.83
N ASN A 17 3.48 10.54 -9.96
CA ASN A 17 3.89 10.15 -8.62
C ASN A 17 2.64 9.94 -7.72
N VAL A 18 2.80 9.40 -6.50
CA VAL A 18 1.64 9.07 -5.64
C VAL A 18 0.80 10.29 -5.29
N THR A 19 1.44 11.42 -4.95
CA THR A 19 0.75 12.65 -4.54
C THR A 19 -0.06 13.22 -5.70
N SER A 20 0.54 13.30 -6.89
CA SER A 20 -0.12 13.78 -8.10
C SER A 20 -1.23 12.81 -8.55
N ALA A 21 -1.03 11.49 -8.46
CA ALA A 21 -2.05 10.51 -8.76
C ALA A 21 -3.26 10.70 -7.85
N MET A 22 -3.07 10.72 -6.53
CA MET A 22 -4.14 10.92 -5.57
C MET A 22 -4.84 12.29 -5.72
N SER A 23 -4.10 13.33 -6.09
CA SER A 23 -4.68 14.68 -6.33
C SER A 23 -5.47 14.76 -7.64
N SER A 24 -5.17 13.90 -8.61
CA SER A 24 -5.83 13.85 -9.92
C SER A 24 -7.17 13.11 -9.89
N ILE A 25 -7.37 12.26 -8.88
CA ILE A 25 -8.57 11.44 -8.74
C ILE A 25 -9.73 12.29 -8.23
N ARG A 26 -10.89 12.15 -8.86
CA ARG A 26 -12.12 12.90 -8.57
C ARG A 26 -13.29 11.97 -8.31
N GLY A 27 -14.30 12.48 -7.60
CA GLY A 27 -15.50 11.72 -7.23
C GLY A 27 -15.15 10.50 -6.36
N ASP A 28 -15.94 9.44 -6.51
CA ASP A 28 -15.85 8.21 -5.70
C ASP A 28 -14.72 7.27 -6.13
N ALA A 29 -13.87 7.70 -7.06
CA ALA A 29 -12.71 6.94 -7.46
C ALA A 29 -11.60 7.05 -6.42
N GLN A 30 -10.78 6.01 -6.33
CA GLN A 30 -9.60 5.97 -5.48
C GLN A 30 -8.52 5.09 -6.12
N LEU A 31 -7.30 5.16 -5.59
CA LEU A 31 -6.32 4.14 -5.88
C LEU A 31 -6.87 2.78 -5.42
N ALA A 32 -6.71 1.77 -6.27
CA ALA A 32 -7.12 0.42 -5.97
C ALA A 32 -6.27 -0.15 -4.84
N SER A 33 -6.96 -0.65 -3.83
CA SER A 33 -6.41 -1.17 -2.59
C SER A 33 -7.07 -2.52 -2.31
N PHE A 34 -6.29 -3.47 -1.83
CA PHE A 34 -6.73 -4.85 -1.60
C PHE A 34 -6.48 -5.25 -0.16
N SER A 35 -7.35 -6.08 0.40
CA SER A 35 -7.28 -6.56 1.77
C SER A 35 -6.44 -7.82 1.91
N SER A 36 -6.23 -8.55 0.82
CA SER A 36 -5.44 -9.78 0.80
C SER A 36 -4.80 -10.05 -0.55
N MET A 37 -3.79 -10.92 -0.54
CA MET A 37 -3.18 -11.40 -1.79
C MET A 37 -4.09 -12.33 -2.60
N SER A 38 -5.02 -13.04 -1.94
CA SER A 38 -6.05 -13.81 -2.63
C SER A 38 -7.02 -12.93 -3.42
N GLU A 39 -7.33 -11.74 -2.92
CA GLU A 39 -8.17 -10.76 -3.61
C GLU A 39 -7.49 -10.28 -4.91
N ILE A 40 -6.19 -9.96 -4.84
CA ILE A 40 -5.40 -9.59 -6.02
C ILE A 40 -5.39 -10.72 -7.05
N ARG A 41 -5.09 -11.96 -6.63
CA ARG A 41 -5.09 -13.12 -7.54
C ARG A 41 -6.46 -13.33 -8.20
N SER A 42 -7.54 -13.13 -7.45
CA SER A 42 -8.91 -13.25 -7.96
C SER A 42 -9.23 -12.16 -8.98
N LEU A 43 -8.78 -10.92 -8.76
CA LEU A 43 -8.90 -9.84 -9.73
C LEU A 43 -8.16 -10.18 -11.04
N ILE A 44 -6.94 -10.71 -10.94
CA ILE A 44 -6.15 -11.09 -12.13
C ILE A 44 -6.81 -12.23 -12.88
N ALA A 45 -7.29 -13.27 -12.18
CA ALA A 45 -8.05 -14.35 -12.79
C ALA A 45 -9.30 -13.83 -13.53
N ALA A 46 -10.05 -12.92 -12.90
CA ALA A 46 -11.21 -12.28 -13.53
C ALA A 46 -10.81 -11.42 -14.75
N ASN A 47 -9.66 -10.74 -14.70
CA ASN A 47 -9.15 -9.95 -15.81
C ASN A 47 -8.77 -10.84 -17.01
N THR A 48 -8.08 -11.95 -16.77
CA THR A 48 -7.66 -12.92 -17.80
C THR A 48 -8.86 -13.64 -18.40
N ALA A 49 -9.86 -14.00 -17.59
CA ALA A 49 -11.09 -14.66 -18.05
C ALA A 49 -11.88 -13.83 -19.09
N ARG A 50 -11.66 -12.51 -19.20
CA ARG A 50 -12.32 -11.66 -20.20
C ARG A 50 -11.97 -12.01 -21.66
N LEU A 51 -10.88 -12.75 -21.86
CA LEU A 51 -10.50 -13.30 -23.16
C LEU A 51 -11.33 -14.53 -23.56
N SER A 52 -11.92 -15.25 -22.59
CA SER A 52 -12.59 -16.52 -22.80
C SER A 52 -14.07 -16.54 -22.42
N VAL A 53 -14.55 -15.57 -21.63
CA VAL A 53 -15.94 -15.47 -21.16
C VAL A 53 -16.72 -14.42 -21.96
N HIS A 54 -17.91 -14.81 -22.44
CA HIS A 54 -18.80 -13.91 -23.18
C HIS A 54 -19.54 -12.91 -22.24
N PRO A 55 -19.66 -11.62 -22.61
CA PRO A 55 -19.11 -10.99 -23.80
C PRO A 55 -17.60 -10.78 -23.67
N TYR A 56 -16.86 -11.16 -24.72
CA TYR A 56 -15.41 -10.98 -24.77
C TYR A 56 -15.06 -9.51 -24.62
N ARG A 57 -14.10 -9.20 -23.76
CA ARG A 57 -13.61 -7.83 -23.58
C ARG A 57 -12.09 -7.82 -23.44
N ARG A 58 -11.45 -6.76 -23.94
CA ARG A 58 -10.00 -6.58 -23.77
C ARG A 58 -9.65 -6.46 -22.27
N PRO A 59 -8.75 -7.31 -21.74
CA PRO A 59 -8.26 -7.22 -20.36
C PRO A 59 -7.65 -5.85 -20.04
N LEU A 60 -7.57 -5.51 -18.75
CA LEU A 60 -6.74 -4.41 -18.28
C LEU A 60 -5.28 -4.71 -18.60
N SER A 61 -4.55 -3.71 -19.10
CA SER A 61 -3.13 -3.83 -19.39
C SER A 61 -2.33 -3.76 -18.08
N LEU A 62 -1.89 -4.92 -17.59
CA LEU A 62 -1.11 -5.06 -16.36
C LEU A 62 0.29 -5.61 -16.61
N SER A 63 0.74 -5.66 -17.87
CA SER A 63 2.11 -6.06 -18.23
C SER A 63 3.16 -5.04 -17.79
N GLN A 64 2.75 -3.79 -17.58
CA GLN A 64 3.56 -2.75 -16.98
C GLN A 64 3.19 -2.55 -15.50
N PRO A 65 4.15 -2.15 -14.63
CA PRO A 65 3.87 -1.84 -13.24
C PRO A 65 2.83 -0.73 -13.10
N VAL A 66 1.78 -1.00 -12.33
CA VAL A 66 0.77 -0.02 -11.91
C VAL A 66 0.90 0.22 -10.40
N ARG A 67 0.79 1.48 -9.98
CA ARG A 67 0.74 1.85 -8.56
C ARG A 67 -0.62 1.46 -7.96
N LEU A 68 -0.55 0.94 -6.74
CA LEU A 68 -1.72 0.64 -5.91
C LEU A 68 -1.86 1.66 -4.78
N GLY A 69 -3.04 1.71 -4.17
CA GLY A 69 -3.27 2.36 -2.88
C GLY A 69 -2.78 1.48 -1.74
N MET A 70 -1.57 0.94 -1.86
CA MET A 70 -0.94 0.03 -0.92
C MET A 70 0.49 0.50 -0.67
N PHE A 71 0.96 0.30 0.57
CA PHE A 71 2.24 0.81 1.04
C PHE A 71 3.01 -0.28 1.79
N TYR A 72 4.32 -0.33 1.62
CA TYR A 72 5.17 -1.27 2.32
C TYR A 72 5.55 -0.73 3.70
N SER A 73 5.32 -1.55 4.74
CA SER A 73 5.81 -1.32 6.10
C SER A 73 7.06 -2.15 6.33
N ALA A 74 8.22 -1.49 6.43
CA ALA A 74 9.46 -2.17 6.80
C ALA A 74 9.42 -2.71 8.24
N ALA A 75 8.67 -2.06 9.12
CA ALA A 75 8.52 -2.48 10.52
C ALA A 75 7.80 -3.83 10.63
N ASP A 76 6.80 -4.04 9.77
CA ASP A 76 5.95 -5.23 9.78
C ASP A 76 6.28 -6.20 8.62
N ALA A 77 7.32 -5.90 7.83
CA ALA A 77 7.73 -6.62 6.61
C ALA A 77 6.55 -7.03 5.71
N SER A 78 5.56 -6.15 5.58
CA SER A 78 4.25 -6.44 4.99
C SER A 78 3.65 -5.21 4.32
N ALA A 79 2.60 -5.43 3.52
CA ALA A 79 1.87 -4.36 2.86
C ALA A 79 0.69 -3.87 3.71
N LEU A 80 0.44 -2.57 3.64
CA LEU A 80 -0.67 -1.86 4.23
C LEU A 80 -1.57 -1.32 3.13
N SER A 81 -2.86 -1.59 3.22
CA SER A 81 -3.88 -1.12 2.30
C SER A 81 -4.46 0.20 2.76
N LEU A 82 -4.57 1.15 1.84
CA LEU A 82 -5.35 2.37 2.05
C LEU A 82 -6.83 2.01 2.13
N ILE A 83 -7.45 2.37 3.25
CA ILE A 83 -8.87 2.16 3.49
C ILE A 83 -9.52 3.47 3.92
N ARG A 84 -10.82 3.57 3.69
CA ARG A 84 -11.68 4.54 4.38
C ARG A 84 -12.24 3.88 5.62
N GLN A 85 -12.10 4.54 6.76
CA GLN A 85 -12.70 4.12 8.01
C GLN A 85 -14.16 4.58 8.07
N ASP A 86 -14.94 3.98 8.96
CA ASP A 86 -16.36 4.35 9.17
C ASP A 86 -16.51 5.81 9.64
N SER A 87 -15.47 6.37 10.27
CA SER A 87 -15.37 7.79 10.63
C SER A 87 -15.26 8.73 9.43
N GLY A 88 -15.11 8.18 8.22
CA GLY A 88 -14.82 8.94 7.01
C GLY A 88 -13.34 9.25 6.80
N GLU A 89 -12.48 8.99 7.81
CA GLU A 89 -11.04 9.21 7.71
C GLU A 89 -10.33 8.14 6.89
N CYS A 90 -9.18 8.51 6.32
CA CYS A 90 -8.30 7.58 5.63
C CYS A 90 -7.36 6.89 6.62
N GLY A 91 -7.31 5.57 6.53
CA GLY A 91 -6.48 4.73 7.37
C GLY A 91 -5.68 3.72 6.57
N LEU A 92 -4.83 2.99 7.28
CA LEU A 92 -4.07 1.88 6.74
C LEU A 92 -4.45 0.60 7.48
N LYS A 93 -4.62 -0.50 6.74
CA LYS A 93 -4.89 -1.82 7.30
C LYS A 93 -3.92 -2.86 6.73
N PRO A 94 -3.41 -3.81 7.53
CA PRO A 94 -2.55 -4.88 7.03
C PRO A 94 -3.22 -5.69 5.91
N VAL A 95 -2.42 -6.05 4.91
CA VAL A 95 -2.83 -6.92 3.80
C VAL A 95 -2.50 -8.36 4.15
N LEU A 96 -3.52 -9.21 4.18
CA LEU A 96 -3.37 -10.61 4.57
C LEU A 96 -2.55 -11.39 3.54
N GLY A 97 -1.58 -12.17 4.04
CA GLY A 97 -0.68 -12.96 3.20
C GLY A 97 0.35 -12.12 2.46
N SER A 98 0.58 -10.88 2.91
CA SER A 98 1.63 -10.00 2.37
C SER A 98 2.97 -10.16 3.10
N GLU A 99 3.03 -11.01 4.13
CA GLU A 99 4.28 -11.35 4.78
C GLU A 99 5.16 -12.09 3.76
N LYS A 100 6.40 -11.63 3.55
CA LYS A 100 7.35 -12.13 2.52
C LYS A 100 7.08 -11.63 1.09
N PHE A 101 6.28 -10.58 0.90
CA PHE A 101 6.03 -10.04 -0.44
C PHE A 101 7.19 -9.28 -1.08
N VAL A 102 8.14 -8.81 -0.27
CA VAL A 102 9.27 -8.04 -0.76
C VAL A 102 10.53 -8.64 -0.18
N ASP A 103 11.48 -9.01 -1.04
CA ASP A 103 12.82 -9.35 -0.59
C ASP A 103 13.40 -8.13 0.14
N PRO A 104 13.87 -8.26 1.39
CA PRO A 104 14.36 -7.12 2.17
C PRO A 104 15.45 -6.31 1.46
N GLY A 105 16.25 -6.95 0.60
CA GLY A 105 17.29 -6.32 -0.21
C GLY A 105 16.79 -5.63 -1.49
N ALA A 106 15.52 -5.79 -1.86
CA ALA A 106 14.91 -5.23 -3.07
C ALA A 106 13.93 -4.08 -2.76
N VAL A 107 13.88 -3.61 -1.50
CA VAL A 107 12.99 -2.50 -1.11
C VAL A 107 13.53 -1.18 -1.64
N THR A 108 12.88 -0.60 -2.65
CA THR A 108 13.30 0.69 -3.23
C THR A 108 12.42 1.88 -2.82
N GLY A 109 11.38 1.65 -2.02
CA GLY A 109 10.56 2.70 -1.42
C GLY A 109 9.23 2.18 -0.84
N PRO A 110 8.43 3.07 -0.23
CA PRO A 110 7.24 2.67 0.51
C PRO A 110 5.99 2.45 -0.36
N CYS A 111 6.01 2.80 -1.65
CA CYS A 111 4.84 2.62 -2.50
C CYS A 111 4.81 1.23 -3.12
N VAL A 112 3.65 0.57 -3.15
CA VAL A 112 3.50 -0.76 -3.74
C VAL A 112 3.04 -0.65 -5.20
N THR A 113 3.64 -1.48 -6.04
CA THR A 113 3.27 -1.63 -7.45
C THR A 113 2.92 -3.07 -7.78
N MET A 114 2.07 -3.26 -8.78
CA MET A 114 1.66 -4.55 -9.29
C MET A 114 1.86 -4.64 -10.80
N ASN A 115 2.33 -5.77 -11.28
CA ASN A 115 2.25 -6.17 -12.68
C ASN A 115 1.97 -7.66 -12.79
N VAL A 116 1.66 -8.11 -14.00
CA VAL A 116 1.50 -9.51 -14.37
C VAL A 116 2.59 -9.85 -15.37
N ASP A 117 3.37 -10.89 -15.09
CA ASP A 117 4.42 -11.37 -15.98
C ASP A 117 3.84 -12.17 -17.16
N SER A 118 4.71 -12.62 -18.07
CA SER A 118 4.30 -13.43 -19.23
C SER A 118 3.78 -14.84 -18.88
N SER A 119 3.93 -15.26 -17.62
CA SER A 119 3.41 -16.53 -17.09
C SER A 119 2.09 -16.35 -16.33
N ASP A 120 1.41 -15.20 -16.48
CA ASP A 120 0.23 -14.79 -15.71
C ASP A 120 0.44 -14.74 -14.19
N ARG A 121 1.70 -14.64 -13.73
CA ARG A 121 2.01 -14.52 -12.31
C ARG A 121 1.96 -13.06 -11.89
N VAL A 122 1.31 -12.83 -10.76
CA VAL A 122 1.25 -11.51 -10.13
C VAL A 122 2.60 -11.23 -9.48
N VAL A 123 3.22 -10.14 -9.92
CA VAL A 123 4.43 -9.58 -9.35
C VAL A 123 4.05 -8.33 -8.57
N ILE A 124 4.45 -8.29 -7.31
CA ILE A 124 4.23 -7.16 -6.42
C ILE A 124 5.60 -6.69 -5.94
N GLU A 125 5.85 -5.39 -6.08
CA GLU A 125 7.14 -4.79 -5.75
C GLU A 125 6.94 -3.53 -4.93
N SER A 126 7.97 -3.16 -4.17
CA SER A 126 8.03 -1.86 -3.51
C SER A 126 8.91 -0.91 -4.32
N LYS A 127 8.42 0.32 -4.53
CA LYS A 127 9.05 1.37 -5.32
C LYS A 127 8.99 2.71 -4.64
N SER A 128 9.84 3.63 -5.11
CA SER A 128 9.75 5.04 -4.74
C SER A 128 8.36 5.60 -5.06
N CYS A 129 7.82 6.35 -4.12
CA CYS A 129 6.56 7.06 -4.32
C CYS A 129 6.67 8.20 -5.34
N SER A 130 7.89 8.63 -5.67
CA SER A 130 8.18 9.64 -6.69
C SER A 130 8.19 9.08 -8.11
N SER A 131 8.18 7.75 -8.30
CA SER A 131 8.18 7.14 -9.63
C SER A 131 6.95 7.56 -10.44
N GLN A 132 7.14 7.95 -11.70
CA GLN A 132 6.06 8.33 -12.59
C GLN A 132 5.56 7.11 -13.38
N ILE A 133 4.57 6.43 -12.81
CA ILE A 133 4.00 5.21 -13.38
C ILE A 133 2.47 5.31 -13.46
N PRO A 134 1.82 4.49 -14.29
CA PRO A 134 0.37 4.34 -14.26
C PRO A 134 -0.09 3.88 -12.87
N PHE A 135 -1.37 4.08 -12.56
CA PHE A 135 -1.99 3.67 -11.31
C PHE A 135 -3.30 2.97 -11.57
N LEU A 136 -3.63 2.00 -10.71
CA LEU A 136 -4.89 1.27 -10.78
C LEU A 136 -5.94 2.05 -10.00
N LEU A 137 -7.05 2.38 -10.67
CA LEU A 137 -8.22 3.03 -10.10
C LEU A 137 -9.24 1.98 -9.70
N LYS A 138 -9.96 2.26 -8.61
CA LYS A 138 -11.14 1.55 -8.14
C LYS A 138 -12.25 2.57 -7.89
N PHE A 139 -13.46 2.27 -8.34
CA PHE A 139 -14.66 3.04 -8.07
C PHE A 139 -15.88 2.11 -8.02
N PRO A 140 -16.95 2.46 -7.30
CA PRO A 140 -18.13 1.60 -7.19
C PRO A 140 -18.80 1.38 -8.55
N GLU A 141 -19.34 0.17 -8.78
CA GLU A 141 -19.99 -0.20 -10.04
C GLU A 141 -21.37 0.45 -10.23
N ARG A 142 -22.04 0.83 -9.13
CA ARG A 142 -23.27 1.61 -9.14
C ARG A 142 -23.00 2.96 -8.50
N GLY A 143 -23.49 4.04 -9.12
CA GLY A 143 -23.67 5.32 -8.45
C GLY A 143 -24.67 5.11 -7.33
N GLY A 144 -24.19 4.73 -6.15
CA GLY A 144 -25.04 4.53 -4.99
C GLY A 144 -25.67 5.88 -4.66
N SER A 145 -26.99 5.91 -4.59
CA SER A 145 -27.78 6.96 -3.93
C SER A 145 -27.57 6.90 -2.41
N ALA A 146 -26.31 6.95 -1.98
CA ALA A 146 -25.93 7.12 -0.59
C ALA A 146 -25.53 8.59 -0.45
N GLU A 147 -26.44 9.35 0.14
CA GLU A 147 -26.28 10.74 0.54
C GLU A 147 -25.20 10.83 1.63
N TYR A 148 -23.92 10.69 1.25
CA TYR A 148 -22.79 10.83 2.18
C TYR A 148 -21.62 11.41 1.41
N ASN A 149 -21.01 12.48 1.94
CA ASN A 149 -19.77 13.08 1.42
C ASN A 149 -18.74 11.98 1.08
N VAL A 150 -18.58 11.64 -0.21
CA VAL A 150 -17.63 10.64 -0.68
C VAL A 150 -16.35 11.34 -1.14
N ASP A 151 -15.69 12.03 -0.22
CA ASP A 151 -14.31 12.44 -0.49
C ASP A 151 -13.47 11.16 -0.54
N SER A 152 -12.93 10.86 -1.71
CA SER A 152 -11.87 9.85 -1.88
C SER A 152 -10.75 10.14 -0.89
N CYS A 153 -9.92 9.12 -0.60
CA CYS A 153 -8.72 9.37 0.18
C CYS A 153 -7.78 10.30 -0.58
N SER A 154 -7.92 11.60 -0.32
CA SER A 154 -7.24 12.66 -1.04
C SER A 154 -5.77 12.73 -0.61
N ALA A 155 -4.95 13.24 -1.54
CA ALA A 155 -3.51 13.41 -1.34
C ALA A 155 -3.12 14.29 -0.14
N ARG A 156 -4.06 15.00 0.50
CA ARG A 156 -3.76 15.85 1.67
C ARG A 156 -3.64 15.07 2.97
N ALA A 157 -4.30 13.91 3.10
CA ALA A 157 -4.34 13.15 4.36
C ALA A 157 -3.31 12.00 4.42
N VAL A 158 -2.93 11.45 3.27
CA VAL A 158 -2.28 10.13 3.21
C VAL A 158 -0.75 10.18 3.08
N PRO A 159 -0.10 11.04 2.27
CA PRO A 159 1.35 11.02 2.15
C PRO A 159 2.05 11.32 3.48
N TRP A 160 1.58 12.31 4.24
CA TRP A 160 2.23 12.68 5.51
C TRP A 160 1.98 11.62 6.60
N LYS A 161 0.74 11.13 6.80
CA LYS A 161 0.45 10.08 7.78
C LYS A 161 1.08 8.73 7.41
N VAL A 162 1.20 8.37 6.13
CA VAL A 162 1.92 7.16 5.69
C VAL A 162 3.41 7.33 5.99
N ILE A 163 4.03 8.47 5.66
CA ILE A 163 5.45 8.74 5.96
C ILE A 163 5.68 8.74 7.48
N GLU A 164 4.84 9.40 8.27
CA GLU A 164 4.97 9.46 9.72
C GLU A 164 4.67 8.15 10.42
N ALA A 165 3.62 7.41 10.04
CA ALA A 165 3.32 6.10 10.64
C ALA A 165 4.43 5.08 10.33
N LEU A 166 5.07 5.19 9.17
CA LEU A 166 6.25 4.40 8.82
C LEU A 166 7.51 4.83 9.60
N GLN A 167 7.62 6.09 10.02
CA GLN A 167 8.74 6.62 10.81
C GLN A 167 8.56 6.45 12.34
N GLN A 168 7.36 6.62 12.89
CA GLN A 168 7.10 6.59 14.34
C GLN A 168 7.35 5.21 14.97
N LYS A 169 7.09 4.10 14.26
CA LYS A 169 7.43 2.77 14.76
C LYS A 169 8.95 2.52 14.86
N GLN A 170 9.79 3.29 14.16
CA GLN A 170 11.25 3.19 14.30
C GLN A 170 11.76 3.84 15.58
N THR A 171 11.18 4.95 16.03
CA THR A 171 11.58 5.63 17.27
C THR A 171 11.11 4.88 18.52
N THR A 172 9.95 4.21 18.50
CA THR A 172 9.51 3.40 19.66
C THR A 172 10.37 2.16 19.88
N LYS A 173 10.96 1.59 18.82
CA LYS A 173 11.90 0.45 18.93
C LYS A 173 13.29 0.88 19.39
N MET A 174 13.74 2.08 19.04
CA MET A 174 15.00 2.64 19.56
C MET A 174 14.92 3.08 21.03
N HIS A 175 13.76 3.49 21.52
CA HIS A 175 13.61 3.84 22.94
C HIS A 175 13.68 2.64 23.90
N PHE A 176 13.45 1.42 23.42
CA PHE A 176 13.61 0.20 24.23
C PHE A 176 15.06 -0.32 24.31
N ILE A 177 15.99 0.21 23.50
CA ILE A 177 17.41 -0.19 23.52
C ILE A 177 18.28 0.80 24.32
N ALA A 178 17.75 1.97 24.69
CA ALA A 178 18.51 3.01 25.39
C ALA A 178 18.50 2.89 26.93
N TYR A 179 17.98 1.81 27.52
CA TYR A 179 17.91 1.63 28.98
C TYR A 179 18.41 0.26 29.47
N THR A 180 19.51 -0.24 28.93
CA THR A 180 20.32 -1.27 29.58
C THR A 180 21.79 -1.02 29.33
N ASP A 181 22.35 -0.04 30.03
CA ASP A 181 23.72 -0.08 30.54
C ASP A 181 23.91 1.10 31.50
N ALA A 182 23.42 0.91 32.73
CA ALA A 182 23.88 1.70 33.85
C ALA A 182 25.26 1.16 34.27
N PRO A 183 26.31 1.99 34.37
CA PRO A 183 27.57 1.54 34.96
C PRO A 183 27.33 1.30 36.45
N SER A 184 27.49 0.05 36.89
CA SER A 184 27.52 -0.31 38.30
C SER A 184 28.72 0.39 38.96
N VAL A 185 28.41 1.43 39.72
CA VAL A 185 29.28 2.01 40.74
C VAL A 185 29.61 0.92 41.76
N VAL A 186 30.89 0.54 41.86
CA VAL A 186 31.41 -0.13 43.05
C VAL A 186 32.34 0.85 43.73
N ALA A 187 31.85 1.46 44.79
CA ALA A 187 32.62 2.21 45.76
C ALA A 187 32.76 1.36 47.03
N ARG A 188 34.00 1.24 47.53
CA ARG A 188 34.48 0.98 48.91
C ARG A 188 35.88 0.37 48.82
N ASP A 189 36.88 0.74 49.60
CA ASP A 189 37.02 1.69 50.70
C ASP A 189 38.52 1.95 50.90
N SER A 190 38.86 3.07 51.53
CA SER A 190 40.22 3.49 51.90
C SER A 190 40.83 2.59 52.99
N SER A 191 42.15 2.36 52.93
CA SER A 191 43.14 2.77 53.97
C SER A 191 44.44 1.94 53.95
N ASP A 192 45.53 2.62 54.33
CA ASP A 192 46.84 2.16 54.82
C ASP A 192 47.94 1.84 53.77
N LEU A 193 48.87 2.77 53.49
CA LEU A 193 50.12 3.07 54.25
C LEU A 193 50.91 1.82 54.64
N ILE A 194 51.98 1.48 53.89
CA ILE A 194 53.39 1.88 54.09
C ILE A 194 54.15 1.59 52.78
#